data_AF-A0A9W7IEM3-F1
#
_entry.id   AF-A0A9W7IEM3-F1
#
_cell.length_a   1.000
_cell.length_b   1.000
_cell.length_c   1.000
_cell.angle_alpha   90.00
_cell.angle_beta   90.00
_cell.angle_gamma   90.00
#
_symmetry.space_group_name_H-M   'P 1'
#
loop_
_entity.id
_entity.type
_entity.pdbx_description
1 polymer ?
#
loop_
_entity_poly.entity_id
_entity_poly.type
_entity_poly.pdbx_seq_one_letter_code
_entity_poly.pdbx_strand_id
1 'polypeptide(L)'
;MSAQLEWTSPGFFVGNCIAILSSLITLAQATTIIYLIEEHWEDLIGEIPLKIVYPALEGHDWRTVTEFDPKNTRWSYHNGGTWQALVWLLTGACIKIERPQIAIQAIELM
;
A
#
# COMPACT_ATOMS: atom_id res chain seq x y z
N MET A 1 -16.60 -3.96 19.81
CA MET A 1 -16.20 -4.35 18.42
C MET A 1 -15.75 -3.06 17.76
N SER A 2 -14.49 -2.78 17.47
CA SER A 2 -13.43 -3.64 16.96
C SER A 2 -12.07 -2.99 17.22
N ALA A 3 -11.27 -3.55 18.13
CA ALA A 3 -9.85 -3.22 18.31
C ALA A 3 -8.97 -4.31 17.66
N GLN A 4 -9.38 -4.78 16.48
CA GLN A 4 -8.76 -5.89 15.74
C GLN A 4 -8.19 -5.46 14.38
N LEU A 5 -7.92 -4.17 14.20
CA LEU A 5 -7.35 -3.59 12.97
C LEU A 5 -6.00 -2.87 13.20
N GLU A 6 -5.29 -3.16 14.30
CA GLU A 6 -4.15 -2.33 14.72
C GLU A 6 -2.74 -2.82 14.33
N TRP A 7 -2.57 -3.95 13.64
CA TRP A 7 -1.22 -4.40 13.21
C TRP A 7 -1.10 -4.90 11.77
N THR A 8 -2.22 -4.96 11.03
CA THR A 8 -2.26 -5.34 9.61
C THR A 8 -3.15 -4.36 8.86
N SER A 9 -3.02 -3.05 9.10
CA SER A 9 -3.72 -2.08 8.27
C SER A 9 -3.08 -2.15 6.86
N PRO A 10 -3.83 -2.57 5.82
CA PRO A 10 -3.32 -2.58 4.45
C PRO A 10 -2.96 -1.17 3.97
N GLY A 11 -3.39 -0.17 4.72
CA GLY A 11 -3.30 1.22 4.36
C GLY A 11 -1.89 1.79 4.31
N PHE A 12 -0.81 1.13 4.73
CA PHE A 12 0.54 1.72 4.55
C PHE A 12 1.44 0.82 3.71
N PHE A 13 1.61 1.15 2.44
CA PHE A 13 2.33 0.29 1.50
C PHE A 13 3.80 0.06 1.88
N VAL A 14 4.52 1.14 2.20
CA VAL A 14 5.96 1.09 2.48
C VAL A 14 6.25 0.22 3.70
N GLY A 15 5.45 0.37 4.77
CA GLY A 15 5.61 -0.42 5.99
C GLY A 15 5.41 -1.91 5.74
N ASN A 16 4.39 -2.29 4.99
CA ASN A 16 4.12 -3.68 4.62
C ASN A 16 5.27 -4.29 3.80
N CYS A 17 5.78 -3.58 2.77
CA CYS A 17 6.89 -4.09 1.98
C CYS A 17 8.19 -4.21 2.79
N ILE A 18 8.50 -3.23 3.64
CA ILE A 18 9.68 -3.29 4.53
C ILE A 18 9.55 -4.44 5.53
N ALA A 19 8.36 -4.68 6.10
CA ALA A 19 8.13 -5.79 7.00
C ALA A 19 8.41 -7.15 6.33
N ILE A 20 7.99 -7.32 5.07
CA ILE A 20 8.34 -8.50 4.26
C ILE A 20 9.85 -8.56 4.05
N LEU A 21 10.47 -7.50 3.51
CA LEU A 21 11.89 -7.45 3.14
C LEU A 21 12.84 -7.66 4.31
N SER A 22 12.47 -7.20 5.51
CA SER A 22 13.24 -7.35 6.75
C SER A 22 13.02 -8.68 7.47
N SER A 23 12.09 -9.53 7.00
CA SER A 23 11.66 -10.75 7.70
C SER A 23 11.02 -10.48 9.07
N LEU A 24 10.46 -9.29 9.29
CA LEU A 24 9.78 -8.93 10.54
C LEU A 24 8.50 -9.75 10.74
N ILE A 25 7.85 -10.13 9.65
CA ILE A 25 6.62 -10.92 9.65
C ILE A 25 6.86 -12.32 9.10
N THR A 26 5.97 -13.25 9.45
CA THR A 26 6.03 -14.64 8.97
C THR A 26 5.76 -14.72 7.47
N LEU A 27 6.21 -15.81 6.83
CA LEU A 27 5.91 -16.07 5.41
C LEU A 27 4.40 -16.09 5.13
N ALA A 28 3.60 -16.63 6.06
CA ALA A 28 2.14 -16.64 5.94
C ALA A 28 1.57 -15.21 5.89
N GLN A 29 1.99 -14.33 6.81
CA GLN A 29 1.57 -12.93 6.84
C GLN A 29 2.05 -12.18 5.59
N ALA A 30 3.30 -12.38 5.16
CA ALA A 30 3.85 -11.78 3.96
C ALA A 30 3.05 -12.18 2.71
N THR A 31 2.70 -13.46 2.62
CA THR A 31 1.86 -14.01 1.54
C THR A 31 0.46 -13.41 1.56
N THR A 32 -0.17 -13.29 2.74
CA THR A 32 -1.48 -12.63 2.89
C THR A 32 -1.45 -11.19 2.40
N ILE A 33 -0.41 -10.42 2.73
CA ILE A 33 -0.27 -9.02 2.28
C ILE A 33 -0.21 -8.94 0.75
N ILE A 34 0.61 -9.78 0.11
CA ILE A 34 0.75 -9.76 -1.34
C ILE A 34 -0.54 -10.22 -2.05
N TYR A 35 -1.24 -11.23 -1.52
CA TYR A 35 -2.56 -11.60 -2.05
C TYR A 35 -3.62 -10.53 -1.86
N LEU A 36 -3.58 -9.77 -0.76
CA LEU A 36 -4.50 -8.65 -0.56
C LEU A 36 -4.26 -7.55 -1.60
N ILE A 37 -3.00 -7.29 -2.00
CA ILE A 37 -2.69 -6.37 -3.09
C ILE A 37 -3.29 -6.86 -4.42
N GLU A 38 -3.19 -8.15 -4.69
CA GLU A 38 -3.79 -8.77 -5.89
C GLU A 38 -5.32 -8.72 -5.87
N GLU A 39 -5.95 -9.03 -4.73
CA GLU A 39 -7.42 -9.02 -4.57
C GLU A 39 -8.00 -7.60 -4.68
N HIS A 40 -7.28 -6.60 -4.17
CA HIS A 40 -7.67 -5.19 -4.21
C HIS A 40 -6.84 -4.39 -5.22
N TRP A 41 -6.53 -5.00 -6.37
CA TRP A 41 -5.66 -4.41 -7.39
C TRP A 41 -6.12 -3.01 -7.81
N GLU A 42 -7.41 -2.83 -8.14
CA GLU A 42 -7.95 -1.54 -8.59
C GLU A 42 -7.82 -0.44 -7.53
N ASP A 43 -7.95 -0.80 -6.26
CA ASP A 43 -7.86 0.14 -5.15
C ASP A 43 -6.42 0.51 -4.80
N LEU A 44 -5.49 -0.45 -4.85
CA LEU A 44 -4.12 -0.29 -4.34
C LEU A 44 -3.09 0.01 -5.44
N ILE A 45 -3.31 -0.52 -6.64
CA ILE A 45 -2.48 -0.34 -7.82
C ILE A 45 -3.21 0.54 -8.86
N GLY A 46 -4.41 0.14 -9.29
CA GLY A 46 -5.17 0.83 -10.33
C GLY A 46 -4.41 0.90 -11.66
N GLU A 47 -4.58 2.00 -12.40
CA GLU A 47 -3.92 2.23 -13.69
C GLU A 47 -2.45 2.66 -13.56
N ILE A 48 -2.05 3.19 -12.40
CA ILE A 48 -0.68 3.66 -12.15
C ILE A 48 -0.24 3.15 -10.77
N PRO A 49 0.77 2.27 -10.69
CA PRO A 49 1.25 1.74 -9.43
C PRO A 49 2.00 2.85 -8.66
N LEU A 50 1.89 2.97 -7.35
CA LEU A 50 1.00 2.31 -6.40
C LEU A 50 0.56 3.36 -5.37
N LYS A 51 -0.57 3.16 -4.69
CA LYS A 51 -1.00 4.09 -3.64
C LYS A 51 -0.10 3.99 -2.40
N ILE A 52 0.38 5.14 -1.92
CA ILE A 52 1.20 5.18 -0.69
C ILE A 52 0.38 4.78 0.55
N VAL A 53 -0.90 5.14 0.57
CA VAL A 53 -1.85 4.81 1.62
C VAL A 53 -3.25 4.56 1.05
N TYR A 54 -4.04 3.71 1.70
CA TYR A 54 -5.45 3.48 1.36
C TYR A 54 -6.31 3.22 2.61
N PRO A 55 -7.53 3.77 2.71
CA PRO A 55 -8.12 4.79 1.84
C PRO A 55 -7.55 6.20 2.11
N ALA A 56 -7.90 7.17 1.25
CA ALA A 56 -7.64 8.58 1.54
C ALA A 56 -8.58 9.08 2.65
N LEU A 57 -8.06 9.96 3.51
CA LEU A 57 -8.82 10.73 4.47
C LEU A 57 -9.71 11.74 3.74
N GLU A 58 -10.93 11.91 4.24
CA GLU A 58 -11.95 12.79 3.68
C GLU A 58 -12.70 13.55 4.79
N GLY A 59 -13.46 14.57 4.41
CA GLY A 59 -14.47 15.17 5.28
C GLY A 59 -13.89 15.74 6.58
N HIS A 60 -14.36 15.24 7.72
CA HIS A 60 -13.91 15.68 9.04
C HIS A 60 -12.52 15.12 9.39
N ASP A 61 -12.24 13.86 9.04
CA ASP A 61 -10.97 13.21 9.37
C ASP A 61 -9.81 13.89 8.64
N TRP A 62 -9.99 14.26 7.37
CA TRP A 62 -9.02 15.06 6.65
C TRP A 62 -8.74 16.39 7.36
N ARG A 63 -9.79 17.14 7.72
CA ARG A 63 -9.64 18.44 8.39
C ARG A 63 -8.90 18.34 9.72
N THR A 64 -9.20 17.30 10.50
CA THR A 64 -8.65 17.11 11.84
C THR A 64 -7.23 16.54 11.80
N VAL A 65 -6.97 15.54 10.95
CA VAL A 65 -5.67 14.84 10.90
C VAL A 65 -4.64 15.62 10.09
N THR A 66 -5.04 16.22 8.96
CA THR A 66 -4.12 16.97 8.09
C THR A 66 -4.13 18.47 8.38
N GLU A 67 -4.93 18.94 9.35
CA GLU A 67 -5.09 20.36 9.69
C GLU A 67 -5.38 21.23 8.47
N PHE A 68 -6.27 20.75 7.58
CA PHE A 68 -6.65 21.44 6.34
C PHE A 68 -5.50 21.61 5.32
N ASP A 69 -4.42 20.81 5.38
CA ASP A 69 -3.29 20.88 4.45
C ASP A 69 -3.72 20.71 2.97
N PRO A 70 -3.64 21.78 2.15
CA PRO A 70 -4.10 21.75 0.76
C PRO A 70 -3.24 20.87 -0.16
N LYS A 71 -2.04 20.44 0.27
CA LYS A 71 -1.20 19.50 -0.50
C LYS A 71 -1.71 18.07 -0.41
N ASN A 72 -2.34 17.72 0.70
CA ASN A 72 -2.79 16.36 1.03
C ASN A 72 -4.30 16.21 0.91
N THR A 73 -4.91 16.83 -0.09
CA THR A 73 -6.33 16.62 -0.44
C THR A 73 -6.62 15.16 -0.78
N ARG A 74 -7.90 14.81 -0.90
CA ARG A 74 -8.35 13.44 -1.20
C ARG A 74 -7.62 12.87 -2.43
N TRP A 75 -6.97 11.71 -2.26
CA TRP A 75 -6.17 11.01 -3.28
C TRP A 75 -4.97 11.79 -3.82
N SER A 76 -4.44 12.74 -3.03
CA SER A 76 -3.29 13.57 -3.40
C SER A 76 -2.11 13.33 -2.46
N TYR A 77 -0.90 13.39 -3.03
CA TYR A 77 0.37 13.38 -2.32
C TYR A 77 0.45 12.27 -1.26
N HIS A 78 0.57 12.57 0.04
CA HIS A 78 0.62 11.55 1.08
C HIS A 78 -0.75 10.99 1.43
N ASN A 79 -1.85 11.66 1.09
CA ASN A 79 -3.22 11.25 1.40
C ASN A 79 -3.84 10.42 0.25
N GLY A 80 -3.29 9.23 0.04
CA GLY A 80 -3.76 8.26 -0.94
C GLY A 80 -3.29 8.53 -2.37
N GLY A 81 -2.28 9.38 -2.54
CA GLY A 81 -1.65 9.59 -3.84
C GLY A 81 -0.89 8.35 -4.32
N THR A 82 -0.70 8.27 -5.63
CA THR A 82 0.10 7.25 -6.30
C THR A 82 1.57 7.67 -6.38
N TRP A 83 2.48 6.79 -5.97
CA TRP A 83 3.92 7.04 -5.91
C TRP A 83 4.67 5.96 -6.70
N GLN A 84 4.89 6.17 -8.00
CA GLN A 84 5.55 5.18 -8.87
C GLN A 84 6.97 4.82 -8.42
N ALA A 85 7.64 5.77 -7.74
CA ALA A 85 8.95 5.54 -7.15
C ALA A 85 8.99 4.42 -6.10
N LEU A 86 7.85 3.90 -5.64
CA LEU A 86 7.78 2.82 -4.64
C LEU A 86 7.67 1.42 -5.26
N VAL A 87 7.54 1.28 -6.59
CA VAL A 87 7.40 -0.04 -7.25
C VAL A 87 8.55 -0.99 -6.92
N TRP A 88 9.78 -0.48 -6.74
CA TRP A 88 10.92 -1.33 -6.37
C TRP A 88 10.73 -2.06 -5.03
N LEU A 89 9.98 -1.48 -4.07
CA LEU A 89 9.65 -2.14 -2.81
C LEU A 89 8.67 -3.30 -3.04
N LEU A 90 7.66 -3.11 -3.90
CA LEU A 90 6.73 -4.17 -4.30
C LEU A 90 7.52 -5.31 -4.96
N THR A 91 8.40 -4.97 -5.90
CA THR A 91 9.23 -5.93 -6.62
C THR A 91 10.10 -6.75 -5.66
N GLY A 92 10.80 -6.09 -4.74
CA GLY A 92 11.61 -6.79 -3.75
C GLY A 92 10.79 -7.72 -2.85
N ALA A 93 9.63 -7.25 -2.37
CA ALA A 93 8.74 -8.05 -1.54
C ALA A 93 8.20 -9.28 -2.30
N CYS A 94 7.76 -9.09 -3.54
CA CYS A 94 7.26 -10.16 -4.42
C CYS A 94 8.32 -11.21 -4.73
N ILE A 95 9.56 -10.80 -5.03
CA ILE A 95 10.67 -11.73 -5.25
C ILE A 95 10.96 -12.52 -3.98
N LYS A 96 10.99 -11.86 -2.82
CA LYS A 96 11.29 -12.51 -1.53
C LYS A 96 10.29 -13.61 -1.17
N ILE A 97 9.02 -13.48 -1.56
CA ILE A 97 7.99 -14.49 -1.31
C ILE A 97 7.74 -15.41 -2.51
N GLU A 98 8.61 -15.40 -3.53
CA GLU A 98 8.50 -16.23 -4.73
C GLU A 98 7.18 -16.03 -5.50
N ARG A 99 6.77 -14.77 -5.65
CA ARG A 99 5.58 -14.34 -6.40
C ARG A 99 5.88 -13.16 -7.35
N PRO A 100 6.80 -13.32 -8.33
CA PRO A 100 7.23 -12.21 -9.18
C PRO A 100 6.13 -11.66 -10.11
N GLN A 101 5.06 -12.42 -10.37
CA GLN A 101 4.02 -12.07 -11.36
C GLN A 101 3.32 -10.73 -11.04
N ILE A 102 3.05 -10.48 -9.76
CA ILE A 102 2.40 -9.25 -9.28
C ILE A 102 3.29 -8.04 -9.55
N ALA A 103 4.61 -8.19 -9.36
CA ALA A 103 5.56 -7.13 -9.66
C ALA A 103 5.70 -6.89 -11.17
N ILE A 104 5.68 -7.95 -11.99
CA ILE A 104 5.71 -7.84 -13.45
C ILE A 104 4.49 -7.06 -13.95
N GLN A 105 3.29 -7.44 -13.51
CA GLN A 105 2.05 -6.73 -13.85
C GLN A 105 2.09 -5.25 -13.46
N ALA A 106 2.63 -4.93 -12.28
CA ALA A 106 2.76 -3.53 -11.85
C ALA A 106 3.76 -2.76 -12.73
N ILE A 107 4.87 -3.37 -13.12
CA ILE A 107 5.88 -2.74 -14.00
C ILE A 107 5.32 -2.51 -15.41
N GLU A 108 4.45 -3.38 -15.92
CA GLU A 108 3.81 -3.22 -17.24
C GLU A 108 2.86 -2.01 -17.32
N LEU A 109 2.45 -1.45 -16.18
CA LEU A 109 1.63 -0.24 -16.10
C LEU A 109 2.45 1.07 -16.09
N MET A 110 3.78 0.99 -16.03
CA MET A 110 4.68 2.16 -16.00
C MET A 110 5.04 2.66 -17.39
#